data_AF-A0A8I1XY25-F1
#
_entry.id   AF-A0A8I1XY25-F1
#
_cell.length_a   1.000
_cell.length_b   1.000
_cell.length_c   1.000
_cell.angle_alpha   90.00
_cell.angle_beta   90.00
_cell.angle_gamma   90.00
#
_symmetry.space_group_name_H-M   'P 1'
#
loop_
_entity.id
_entity.type
_entity.pdbx_description
1 polymer ?
#
loop_
_entity_poly.entity_id
_entity_poly.type
_entity_poly.pdbx_seq_one_letter_code
_entity_poly.pdbx_strand_id
1 'polypeptide(L)'
;MSTKRMGLTAAVLNNEIYVIGGNTATATLSGPATAEVEKYNPKTDTWSTVTSMPTARGLLSAVSLNNAIYVAGGSNRSNYYSVFEKYAPGDDGTSPSQPGEPGTSQPDNPVGDRAILVVTLTTGLEKEFDLSVKEVNDFISWYEGKQAGSGSASYAINKHDNNKGPFSSRKDYMLFDRILTFEVSEYTK
;
A
#
# COMPACT_ATOMS: atom_id res chain seq x y z
N MET A 1 12.98 -5.22 -14.39
CA MET A 1 12.19 -4.48 -15.38
C MET A 1 12.67 -4.94 -16.74
N SER A 2 11.76 -5.13 -17.68
CA SER A 2 12.06 -5.79 -18.97
C SER A 2 12.32 -4.77 -20.07
N THR A 3 11.72 -3.59 -19.97
CA THR A 3 11.88 -2.49 -20.92
C THR A 3 12.87 -1.46 -20.39
N LYS A 4 13.93 -1.12 -21.15
CA LYS A 4 14.84 -0.02 -20.80
C LYS A 4 14.14 1.32 -21.04
N ARG A 5 14.04 2.15 -20.00
CA ARG A 5 13.39 3.47 -20.06
C ARG A 5 14.02 4.47 -19.10
N MET A 6 13.85 5.76 -19.40
CA MET A 6 14.26 6.88 -18.56
C MET A 6 13.09 7.84 -18.31
N GLY A 7 13.19 8.72 -17.33
CA GLY A 7 12.11 9.67 -17.01
C GLY A 7 10.81 8.98 -16.56
N LEU A 8 10.91 7.75 -16.07
CA LEU A 8 9.83 7.02 -15.42
C LEU A 8 9.67 7.46 -13.96
N THR A 9 8.58 7.05 -13.32
CA THR A 9 8.39 7.18 -11.87
C THR A 9 8.15 5.82 -11.23
N ALA A 10 8.24 5.75 -9.89
CA ALA A 10 7.97 4.55 -9.12
C ALA A 10 7.06 4.83 -7.92
N ALA A 11 6.17 3.90 -7.60
CA ALA A 11 5.28 3.96 -6.44
C ALA A 11 5.16 2.57 -5.80
N VAL A 12 4.90 2.52 -4.48
CA VAL A 12 4.72 1.25 -3.74
C VAL A 12 3.25 1.05 -3.44
N LEU A 13 2.67 -0.07 -3.86
CA LEU A 13 1.29 -0.45 -3.56
C LEU A 13 1.26 -1.94 -3.21
N ASN A 14 0.57 -2.33 -2.13
CA ASN A 14 0.43 -3.72 -1.70
C ASN A 14 1.76 -4.49 -1.59
N ASN A 15 2.80 -3.83 -1.06
CA ASN A 15 4.17 -4.33 -0.92
C ASN A 15 4.88 -4.68 -2.25
N GLU A 16 4.36 -4.22 -3.38
CA GLU A 16 4.99 -4.34 -4.69
C GLU A 16 5.44 -2.95 -5.18
N ILE A 17 6.50 -2.91 -5.99
CA ILE A 17 7.02 -1.66 -6.59
C ILE A 17 6.51 -1.56 -8.02
N TYR A 18 5.73 -0.53 -8.32
CA TYR A 18 5.25 -0.22 -9.66
C TYR A 18 6.16 0.82 -10.30
N VAL A 19 6.66 0.55 -11.50
CA VAL A 19 7.36 1.53 -12.35
C VAL A 19 6.49 1.87 -13.53
N ILE A 20 6.28 3.18 -13.70
CA ILE A 20 5.15 3.72 -14.46
C ILE A 20 5.68 4.68 -15.53
N GLY A 21 5.26 4.44 -16.77
CA GLY A 21 5.52 5.33 -17.90
C GLY A 21 7.01 5.51 -18.20
N GLY A 22 7.37 6.71 -18.65
CA GLY A 22 8.73 7.05 -19.05
C GLY A 22 8.91 7.07 -20.57
N ASN A 23 10.16 7.26 -21.00
CA ASN A 23 10.57 7.27 -22.39
C ASN A 23 11.40 6.02 -22.67
N THR A 24 10.98 5.20 -23.65
CA THR A 24 11.73 4.00 -24.01
C THR A 24 13.10 4.39 -24.58
N ALA A 25 14.12 3.58 -24.30
CA ALA A 25 15.46 3.87 -24.76
C ALA A 25 15.55 3.70 -26.28
N THR A 26 15.95 4.76 -26.97
CA THR A 26 16.44 4.70 -28.37
C THR A 26 17.96 4.91 -28.38
N ALA A 27 18.60 4.87 -29.55
CA ALA A 27 20.03 5.22 -29.66
C ALA A 27 20.35 6.62 -29.10
N THR A 28 19.35 7.49 -29.01
CA THR A 28 19.36 8.77 -28.30
C THR A 28 18.50 8.68 -27.04
N LEU A 29 18.81 9.47 -26.00
CA LEU A 29 18.03 9.60 -24.74
C LEU A 29 16.65 10.28 -24.95
N SER A 30 16.04 10.07 -26.12
CA SER A 30 14.89 10.81 -26.61
C SER A 30 13.81 9.92 -27.24
N GLY A 31 13.66 8.69 -26.75
CA GLY A 31 12.65 7.80 -27.29
C GLY A 31 11.20 8.20 -26.96
N PRO A 32 10.23 7.50 -27.57
CA PRO A 32 8.81 7.78 -27.40
C PRO A 32 8.38 7.56 -25.95
N ALA A 33 7.40 8.34 -25.50
CA ALA A 33 6.77 8.09 -24.21
C ALA A 33 5.97 6.79 -24.26
N THR A 34 5.95 6.05 -23.16
CA THR A 34 5.17 4.82 -23.01
C THR A 34 4.10 4.96 -21.93
N ALA A 35 3.04 4.19 -22.06
CA ALA A 35 2.01 4.00 -21.05
C ALA A 35 2.26 2.76 -20.18
N GLU A 36 3.30 1.98 -20.49
CA GLU A 36 3.61 0.73 -19.80
C GLU A 36 3.76 0.92 -18.29
N VAL A 37 3.23 -0.05 -17.56
CA VAL A 37 3.45 -0.20 -16.14
C VAL A 37 3.95 -1.61 -15.88
N GLU A 38 5.07 -1.72 -15.17
CA GLU A 38 5.58 -2.99 -14.68
C GLU A 38 5.60 -2.95 -13.16
N LYS A 39 5.25 -4.08 -12.53
CA LYS A 39 5.40 -4.26 -11.09
C LYS A 39 6.51 -5.24 -10.75
N TYR A 40 7.17 -4.98 -9.64
CA TYR A 40 8.20 -5.81 -9.05
C TYR A 40 7.72 -6.36 -7.72
N ASN A 41 7.79 -7.68 -7.59
CA ASN A 41 7.50 -8.38 -6.36
C ASN A 41 8.84 -8.70 -5.65
N PRO A 42 9.17 -8.02 -4.53
CA PRO A 42 10.42 -8.24 -3.82
C PRO A 42 10.49 -9.58 -3.09
N LYS A 43 9.36 -10.27 -2.87
CA LYS A 43 9.35 -11.60 -2.23
C LYS A 43 9.80 -12.69 -3.19
N THR A 44 9.46 -12.55 -4.47
CA THR A 44 9.77 -13.54 -5.51
C THR A 44 10.91 -13.09 -6.43
N ASP A 45 11.38 -11.85 -6.29
CA ASP A 45 12.37 -11.23 -7.17
C ASP A 45 11.95 -11.28 -8.66
N THR A 46 10.67 -11.00 -8.92
CA THR A 46 10.10 -11.09 -10.26
C THR A 46 9.48 -9.78 -10.71
N TRP A 47 9.53 -9.58 -12.02
CA TRP A 47 8.89 -8.49 -12.73
C TRP A 47 7.70 -9.01 -13.53
N SER A 48 6.61 -8.25 -13.55
CA SER A 48 5.46 -8.53 -14.40
C SER A 48 4.91 -7.23 -15.00
N THR A 49 4.41 -7.32 -16.23
CA THR A 49 3.67 -6.21 -16.85
C THR A 49 2.25 -6.23 -16.31
N VAL A 50 1.70 -5.05 -16.05
CA VAL A 50 0.30 -4.87 -15.65
C VAL A 50 -0.41 -3.94 -16.61
N THR A 51 -1.72 -3.80 -16.46
CA THR A 51 -2.56 -2.82 -17.19
C THR A 51 -1.82 -1.50 -17.44
N SER A 52 -1.77 -1.02 -18.68
CA SER A 52 -1.08 0.25 -19.00
C SER A 52 -1.88 1.47 -18.54
N MET A 53 -1.22 2.62 -18.37
CA MET A 53 -1.91 3.89 -18.15
C MET A 53 -2.79 4.26 -19.37
N PRO A 54 -3.87 5.04 -19.18
CA PRO A 54 -4.68 5.54 -20.30
C PRO A 54 -3.87 6.41 -21.28
N THR A 55 -2.84 7.09 -20.78
CA THR A 55 -2.02 8.00 -21.56
C THR A 55 -0.54 7.66 -21.43
N ALA A 56 0.16 7.59 -22.57
CA ALA A 56 1.61 7.44 -22.58
C ALA A 56 2.28 8.76 -22.18
N ARG A 57 3.18 8.72 -21.19
CA ARG A 57 3.87 9.92 -20.69
C ARG A 57 5.18 9.58 -19.99
N GLY A 58 6.17 10.46 -20.15
CA GLY A 58 7.44 10.48 -19.40
C GLY A 58 7.63 11.79 -18.64
N LEU A 59 8.66 11.88 -17.81
CA LEU A 59 8.95 13.02 -16.92
C LEU A 59 7.77 13.31 -15.95
N LEU A 60 7.21 12.24 -15.41
CA LEU A 60 6.01 12.20 -14.59
C LEU A 60 6.33 11.94 -13.11
N SER A 61 5.35 12.16 -12.22
CA SER A 61 5.42 11.80 -10.80
C SER A 61 4.25 10.88 -10.42
N ALA A 62 4.44 10.01 -9.42
CA ALA A 62 3.38 9.16 -8.90
C ALA A 62 3.39 9.08 -7.37
N VAL A 63 2.22 8.87 -6.78
CA VAL A 63 2.03 8.64 -5.34
C VAL A 63 0.97 7.56 -5.10
N SER A 64 1.21 6.70 -4.12
CA SER A 64 0.20 5.73 -3.67
C SER A 64 -0.68 6.35 -2.58
N LEU A 65 -1.99 6.26 -2.73
CA LEU A 65 -2.98 6.77 -1.78
C LEU A 65 -4.27 5.94 -1.87
N ASN A 66 -4.86 5.56 -0.75
CA ASN A 66 -6.14 4.84 -0.65
C ASN A 66 -6.27 3.65 -1.62
N ASN A 67 -5.30 2.72 -1.53
CA ASN A 67 -5.21 1.51 -2.36
C ASN A 67 -5.19 1.76 -3.88
N ALA A 68 -4.68 2.93 -4.32
CA ALA A 68 -4.51 3.28 -5.72
C ALA A 68 -3.21 4.05 -5.94
N ILE A 69 -2.76 4.14 -7.19
CA ILE A 69 -1.62 4.99 -7.57
C ILE A 69 -2.15 6.17 -8.37
N TYR A 70 -1.73 7.37 -8.00
CA TYR A 70 -2.05 8.61 -8.70
C TYR A 70 -0.84 9.07 -9.47
N VAL A 71 -1.01 9.36 -10.75
CA VAL A 71 0.03 9.85 -11.65
C VAL A 71 -0.26 11.30 -11.98
N ALA A 72 0.74 12.17 -11.83
CA ALA A 72 0.61 13.59 -12.07
C ALA A 72 1.66 14.08 -13.09
N GLY A 73 1.22 14.98 -13.96
CA GLY A 73 2.11 15.70 -14.87
C GLY A 73 2.62 14.85 -16.03
N GLY A 74 3.83 15.18 -16.49
CA GLY A 74 4.52 14.48 -17.57
C GLY A 74 4.20 14.99 -18.97
N SER A 75 4.87 14.41 -19.96
CA SER A 75 4.71 14.77 -21.37
C SER A 75 4.86 13.56 -22.29
N ASN A 76 4.23 13.64 -23.45
CA ASN A 76 4.46 12.70 -24.56
C ASN A 76 5.19 13.38 -25.75
N ARG A 77 5.94 14.45 -25.48
CA ARG A 77 6.60 15.37 -26.44
C ARG A 77 5.66 16.27 -27.24
N SER A 78 4.46 15.80 -27.59
CA SER A 78 3.47 16.62 -28.29
C SER A 78 2.59 17.44 -27.32
N ASN A 79 2.33 16.90 -26.14
CA ASN A 79 1.54 17.52 -25.09
C ASN A 79 2.24 17.45 -23.74
N TYR A 80 2.07 18.51 -22.95
CA TYR A 80 2.35 18.53 -21.52
C TYR A 80 1.02 18.32 -20.79
N TYR A 81 1.00 17.38 -19.85
CA TYR A 81 -0.20 17.07 -19.11
C TYR A 81 -0.18 17.83 -17.77
N SER A 82 -1.27 18.54 -17.44
CA SER A 82 -1.53 19.10 -16.11
C SER A 82 -2.50 18.24 -15.30
N VAL A 83 -2.75 17.01 -15.76
CA VAL A 83 -3.86 16.15 -15.30
C VAL A 83 -3.36 15.15 -14.26
N PHE A 84 -4.17 14.95 -13.22
CA PHE A 84 -4.06 13.85 -12.26
C PHE A 84 -4.85 12.65 -12.80
N GLU A 85 -4.17 11.53 -13.02
CA GLU A 85 -4.81 10.28 -13.43
C GLU A 85 -4.74 9.26 -12.29
N LYS A 86 -5.91 8.75 -11.89
CA LYS A 86 -5.99 7.58 -11.01
C LYS A 86 -5.66 6.36 -11.84
N TYR A 87 -4.54 5.72 -11.54
CA TYR A 87 -4.17 4.42 -12.06
C TYR A 87 -4.56 3.35 -11.03
N ALA A 88 -5.55 2.54 -11.38
CA ALA A 88 -5.83 1.28 -10.73
C ALA A 88 -5.30 0.18 -11.67
N PRO A 89 -4.26 -0.59 -11.30
CA PRO A 89 -3.89 -1.75 -12.09
C PRO A 89 -5.13 -2.65 -12.17
N GLY A 90 -5.65 -2.85 -13.39
CA GLY A 90 -6.77 -3.77 -13.60
C GLY A 90 -6.33 -5.18 -13.27
N ASP A 91 -7.25 -5.98 -12.73
CA ASP A 91 -7.08 -7.44 -12.58
C ASP A 91 -6.81 -8.03 -13.97
N ASP A 92 -5.54 -8.18 -14.34
CA ASP A 92 -5.13 -8.90 -15.53
C ASP A 92 -5.48 -10.36 -15.25
N GLY A 93 -6.57 -10.84 -15.85
CA GLY A 93 -7.23 -12.14 -15.64
C GLY A 93 -6.39 -13.43 -15.81
N THR A 94 -5.08 -13.36 -15.65
CA THR A 94 -4.22 -14.47 -15.23
C THR A 94 -3.89 -14.30 -13.75
N SER A 95 -4.92 -14.43 -12.90
CA SER A 95 -4.67 -14.95 -11.56
C SER A 95 -4.01 -16.31 -11.77
N PRO A 96 -2.75 -16.57 -11.33
CA PRO A 96 -2.36 -17.95 -11.16
C PRO A 96 -3.41 -18.51 -10.23
N SER A 97 -4.19 -19.48 -10.71
CA SER A 97 -5.24 -20.16 -9.95
C SER A 97 -4.73 -20.23 -8.53
N GLN A 98 -5.36 -19.43 -7.67
CA GLN A 98 -5.09 -19.36 -6.24
C GLN A 98 -4.74 -20.79 -5.84
N PRO A 99 -3.49 -21.09 -5.40
CA PRO A 99 -3.18 -22.42 -4.90
C PRO A 99 -4.30 -22.69 -3.92
N GLY A 100 -5.17 -23.65 -4.29
CA GLY A 100 -6.59 -23.63 -3.90
C GLY A 100 -6.65 -23.16 -2.47
N GLU A 101 -7.38 -22.06 -2.22
CA GLU A 101 -7.48 -21.46 -0.89
C GLU A 101 -7.32 -22.58 0.12
N PRO A 102 -6.25 -22.63 0.95
CA PRO A 102 -6.41 -23.38 2.17
C PRO A 102 -7.65 -22.75 2.76
N GLY A 103 -8.77 -23.51 2.73
CA GLY A 103 -10.09 -22.95 2.49
C GLY A 103 -10.28 -21.66 3.24
N THR A 104 -10.92 -20.67 2.63
CA THR A 104 -11.44 -19.52 3.38
C THR A 104 -12.27 -20.02 4.57
N SER A 105 -11.60 -20.29 5.69
CA SER A 105 -11.86 -19.47 6.84
C SER A 105 -11.59 -18.06 6.36
N GLN A 106 -12.63 -17.43 5.79
CA GLN A 106 -12.99 -16.09 6.24
C GLN A 106 -12.50 -16.01 7.69
N PRO A 107 -11.56 -15.11 8.07
CA PRO A 107 -11.20 -15.01 9.49
C PRO A 107 -12.55 -14.91 10.17
N ASP A 108 -12.88 -15.93 10.99
CA ASP A 108 -14.19 -16.07 11.58
C ASP A 108 -14.51 -14.68 12.09
N ASN A 109 -15.59 -14.04 11.60
CA ASN A 109 -16.01 -12.72 12.12
C ASN A 109 -15.77 -12.79 13.61
N PRO A 110 -14.82 -12.04 14.20
CA PRO A 110 -14.26 -12.40 15.49
C PRO A 110 -15.40 -12.64 16.49
N VAL A 111 -15.68 -13.91 16.78
CA VAL A 111 -16.88 -14.27 17.53
C VAL A 111 -16.56 -14.01 19.01
N GLY A 112 -16.88 -12.82 19.50
CA GLY A 112 -16.62 -12.40 20.89
C GLY A 112 -16.09 -10.97 21.01
N ASP A 113 -15.44 -10.65 22.15
CA ASP A 113 -14.91 -9.32 22.50
C ASP A 113 -13.65 -8.94 21.68
N ARG A 114 -13.73 -8.94 20.35
CA ARG A 114 -12.64 -8.58 19.44
C ARG A 114 -13.08 -7.55 18.40
N ALA A 115 -12.14 -6.76 17.92
CA ALA A 115 -12.36 -5.69 16.97
C ALA A 115 -11.16 -5.52 16.03
N ILE A 116 -11.42 -5.04 14.81
CA ILE A 116 -10.38 -4.61 13.89
C ILE A 116 -10.07 -3.13 14.16
N LEU A 117 -8.80 -2.85 14.47
CA LEU A 117 -8.24 -1.51 14.52
C LEU A 117 -7.46 -1.24 13.23
N VAL A 118 -7.90 -0.25 12.45
CA VAL A 118 -7.17 0.26 11.28
C VAL A 118 -6.55 1.59 11.65
N VAL A 119 -5.22 1.69 11.59
CA VAL A 119 -4.48 2.93 11.83
C VAL A 119 -3.95 3.46 10.51
N THR A 120 -4.35 4.67 10.14
CA THR A 120 -3.79 5.40 8.99
C THR A 120 -2.67 6.31 9.47
N LEU A 121 -1.47 6.13 8.93
CA LEU A 121 -0.33 6.99 9.25
C LEU A 121 -0.35 8.29 8.44
N THR A 122 0.42 9.29 8.86
CA THR A 122 0.61 10.56 8.13
C THR A 122 1.22 10.37 6.74
N THR A 123 1.80 9.20 6.47
CA THR A 123 2.27 8.79 5.13
C THR A 123 1.15 8.26 4.24
N GLY A 124 -0.07 8.08 4.75
CA GLY A 124 -1.16 7.36 4.09
C GLY A 124 -1.02 5.82 4.15
N LEU A 125 -0.03 5.29 4.89
CA LEU A 125 0.09 3.85 5.10
C LEU A 125 -0.96 3.40 6.11
N GLU A 126 -1.78 2.43 5.73
CA GLU A 126 -2.72 1.77 6.62
C GLU A 126 -2.08 0.54 7.28
N LYS A 127 -2.37 0.36 8.56
CA LYS A 127 -2.02 -0.83 9.33
C LYS A 127 -3.26 -1.38 10.01
N GLU A 128 -3.54 -2.65 9.77
CA GLU A 128 -4.68 -3.36 10.34
C GLU A 128 -4.24 -4.30 11.46
N PHE A 129 -5.01 -4.32 12.54
CA PHE A 129 -4.79 -5.17 13.70
C PHE A 129 -6.09 -5.81 14.17
N ASP A 130 -6.09 -7.13 14.31
CA ASP A 130 -7.15 -7.86 15.01
C ASP A 130 -6.79 -7.94 16.50
N LEU A 131 -7.57 -7.25 17.33
CA LEU A 131 -7.29 -7.02 18.74
C LEU A 131 -8.50 -7.42 19.60
N SER A 132 -8.25 -7.73 20.87
CA SER A 132 -9.35 -7.77 21.85
C SER A 132 -9.90 -6.36 22.10
N VAL A 133 -11.17 -6.25 22.49
CA VAL A 133 -11.80 -4.96 22.88
C VAL A 133 -11.00 -4.27 23.98
N LYS A 134 -10.41 -5.04 24.91
CA LYS A 134 -9.51 -4.49 25.94
C LYS A 134 -8.30 -3.79 25.30
N GLU A 135 -7.63 -4.43 24.35
CA GLU A 135 -6.45 -3.86 23.69
C GLU A 135 -6.80 -2.64 22.85
N VAL A 136 -7.97 -2.63 22.20
CA VAL A 136 -8.48 -1.44 21.51
C VAL A 136 -8.72 -0.30 22.50
N ASN A 137 -9.37 -0.56 23.63
CA ASN A 137 -9.60 0.46 24.67
C ASN A 137 -8.30 0.97 25.29
N ASP A 138 -7.31 0.09 25.50
CA ASP A 138 -5.97 0.47 25.97
C ASP A 138 -5.28 1.39 24.94
N PHE A 139 -5.42 1.11 23.64
CA PHE A 139 -4.89 1.96 22.55
C PHE A 139 -5.57 3.33 22.51
N ILE A 140 -6.91 3.37 22.55
CA ILE A 140 -7.68 4.62 22.57
C ILE A 140 -7.30 5.47 23.78
N SER A 141 -7.25 4.85 24.97
CA SER A 141 -6.87 5.53 26.21
C SER A 141 -5.46 6.12 26.13
N TRP A 142 -4.52 5.40 25.52
CA TRP A 142 -3.18 5.93 25.25
C TRP A 142 -3.23 7.13 24.30
N TYR A 143 -3.96 7.02 23.19
CA TYR A 143 -4.04 8.07 22.18
C TYR A 143 -4.65 9.36 22.77
N GLU A 144 -5.79 9.25 23.44
CA GLU A 144 -6.48 10.37 24.09
C GLU A 144 -5.63 10.97 25.22
N GLY A 145 -5.00 10.12 26.04
CA GLY A 145 -4.06 10.56 27.07
C GLY A 145 -2.91 11.37 26.47
N LYS A 146 -2.39 10.94 25.32
CA LYS A 146 -1.34 11.65 24.60
C LYS A 146 -1.82 12.95 23.97
N GLN A 147 -3.02 12.96 23.41
CA GLN A 147 -3.68 14.15 22.88
C GLN A 147 -3.93 15.19 23.99
N ALA A 148 -4.26 14.75 25.20
CA ALA A 148 -4.40 15.61 26.39
C ALA A 148 -3.06 16.08 26.99
N GLY A 149 -1.93 15.74 26.37
CA GLY A 149 -0.59 16.18 26.79
C GLY A 149 0.08 15.29 27.86
N SER A 150 -0.50 14.13 28.15
CA SER A 150 0.06 13.16 29.12
C SER A 150 0.62 11.92 28.41
N GLY A 151 1.21 10.97 29.14
CA GLY A 151 1.59 9.67 28.58
C GLY A 151 2.74 9.65 27.55
N SER A 152 3.06 8.43 27.12
CA SER A 152 4.18 8.12 26.22
C SER A 152 3.91 8.57 24.79
N ALA A 153 4.96 9.00 24.07
CA ALA A 153 4.87 9.33 22.65
C ALA A 153 4.72 8.10 21.73
N SER A 154 4.94 6.91 22.26
CA SER A 154 4.82 5.65 21.55
C SER A 154 3.93 4.64 22.27
N TYR A 155 3.31 3.76 21.50
CA TYR A 155 2.52 2.62 21.97
C TYR A 155 2.89 1.36 21.21
N ALA A 156 2.98 0.24 21.91
CA ALA A 156 3.36 -1.03 21.33
C ALA A 156 2.13 -1.92 21.17
N ILE A 157 1.76 -2.23 19.94
CA ILE A 157 0.68 -3.16 19.60
C ILE A 157 1.29 -4.56 19.41
N ASN A 158 0.75 -5.56 20.10
CA ASN A 158 1.17 -6.95 19.92
C ASN A 158 0.59 -7.51 18.62
N LYS A 159 1.40 -8.23 17.83
CA LYS A 159 0.94 -8.86 16.58
C LYS A 159 0.32 -10.24 16.78
N HIS A 160 0.23 -10.73 18.02
CA HIS A 160 -0.43 -12.00 18.37
C HIS A 160 0.01 -13.16 17.46
N ASP A 161 -0.91 -14.09 17.19
CA ASP A 161 -0.69 -15.29 16.37
C ASP A 161 -0.55 -14.99 14.87
N ASN A 162 -0.71 -13.72 14.43
CA ASN A 162 -0.39 -13.29 13.05
C ASN A 162 1.12 -13.29 12.75
N ASN A 163 1.90 -13.87 13.65
CA ASN A 163 3.35 -13.97 13.66
C ASN A 163 3.86 -15.11 12.77
N LYS A 164 3.71 -14.96 11.44
CA LYS A 164 4.29 -15.88 10.46
C LYS A 164 5.83 -15.79 10.49
N GLY A 165 6.49 -16.70 11.23
CA GLY A 165 7.96 -16.82 11.30
C GLY A 165 8.46 -17.40 12.64
N PRO A 166 9.78 -17.66 12.81
CA PRO A 166 10.36 -18.28 14.01
C PRO A 166 10.51 -17.29 15.19
N PHE A 167 9.57 -16.35 15.34
CA PHE A 167 9.63 -15.29 16.33
C PHE A 167 8.77 -15.65 17.54
N SER A 168 9.27 -15.47 18.75
CA SER A 168 8.51 -15.70 19.99
C SER A 168 7.60 -14.53 20.38
N SER A 169 7.87 -13.33 19.86
CA SER A 169 7.04 -12.13 20.05
C SER A 169 7.35 -11.11 18.96
N ARG A 170 6.32 -10.42 18.45
CA ARG A 170 6.48 -9.26 17.58
C ARG A 170 5.53 -8.15 18.00
N LYS A 171 6.08 -6.94 18.13
CA LYS A 171 5.35 -5.71 18.43
C LYS A 171 5.52 -4.70 17.32
N ASP A 172 4.46 -3.96 17.01
CA ASP A 172 4.52 -2.77 16.18
C ASP A 172 4.43 -1.54 17.08
N TYR A 173 5.40 -0.64 16.96
CA TYR A 173 5.42 0.61 17.71
C TYR A 173 4.77 1.72 16.89
N MET A 174 3.65 2.25 17.39
CA MET A 174 2.98 3.43 16.83
C MET A 174 3.53 4.67 17.52
N LEU A 175 3.84 5.70 16.74
CA LEU A 175 4.20 7.02 17.25
C LEU A 175 2.99 7.93 17.12
N PHE A 176 2.65 8.65 18.20
CA PHE A 176 1.48 9.51 18.23
C PHE A 176 1.47 10.55 17.10
N ASP A 177 2.61 11.19 16.84
CA ASP A 177 2.77 12.21 15.79
C ASP A 177 2.71 11.65 14.35
N ARG A 178 2.68 10.31 14.20
CA ARG A 178 2.56 9.63 12.91
C ARG A 178 1.18 9.07 12.65
N ILE A 179 0.25 9.15 13.60
CA ILE A 179 -1.14 8.72 13.39
C ILE A 179 -1.91 9.89 12.77
N LEU A 180 -2.47 9.65 11.58
CA LEU A 180 -3.38 10.61 10.92
C LEU A 180 -4.81 10.40 11.40
N THR A 181 -5.28 9.15 11.35
CA THR A 181 -6.61 8.73 11.83
C THR A 181 -6.58 7.25 12.21
N PHE A 182 -7.60 6.77 12.91
CA PHE A 182 -7.84 5.35 13.10
C PHE A 182 -9.34 5.05 13.09
N GLU A 183 -9.67 3.82 12.71
CA GLU A 183 -11.03 3.29 12.70
C GLU A 183 -11.08 2.00 13.53
N VAL A 184 -12.18 1.79 14.26
CA VAL A 184 -12.44 0.59 15.03
C VAL A 184 -13.73 -0.04 14.52
N SER A 185 -13.65 -1.30 14.11
CA SER A 185 -14.79 -2.12 13.70
C SER A 185 -15.02 -3.24 14.72
N GLU A 186 -16.08 -3.12 15.53
CA GLU A 186 -16.51 -4.14 16.49
C GLU A 186 -17.49 -5.13 15.82
N TYR A 187 -17.40 -6.41 16.19
CA TYR A 187 -18.31 -7.44 15.67
C TYR A 187 -19.38 -7.75 16.71
N THR A 188 -20.63 -7.84 16.24
CA THR A 188 -21.71 -8.47 16.99
C THR A 188 -21.83 -9.93 16.55
N LYS A 189 -22.10 -10.81 17.51
CA LYS A 189 -22.37 -12.24 17.26
C LYS A 189 -23.54 -12.45 16.32
#